data_AF-A0A6J1RAE8-F1
#
_entry.id   AF-A0A6J1RAE8-F1
#
_cell.length_a   1.000
_cell.length_b   1.000
_cell.length_c   1.000
_cell.angle_alpha   90.00
_cell.angle_beta   90.00
_cell.angle_gamma   90.00
#
_symmetry.space_group_name_H-M   'P 1'
#
loop_
_entity.id
_entity.type
_entity.pdbx_description
1 polymer ?
#
loop_
_entity_poly.entity_id
_entity_poly.type
_entity_poly.pdbx_seq_one_letter_code
_entity_poly.pdbx_strand_id
1 'polypeptide(L)'
;MSVIEKVQKNDKFYIVLLKDGLVTVPKQWLIDDKKYTYWLSDVNTAQRMNLIKSCAEVNLEWEKYEIECRYGTKTYKRAREKEKLAEKISDINTILQMKKKINVKENYAVRKL
;
A
#
# COMPACT_ATOMS: atom_id res chain seq x y z
N MET A 1 16.75 -10.08 6.46
CA MET A 1 16.83 -8.91 5.55
C MET A 1 15.77 -7.91 5.98
N SER A 2 16.06 -7.04 6.96
CA SER A 2 15.09 -6.00 7.38
C SER A 2 15.21 -4.79 6.47
N VAL A 3 14.08 -4.36 5.92
CA VAL A 3 13.99 -3.17 5.08
C VAL A 3 14.28 -1.94 5.94
N ILE A 4 15.22 -1.13 5.46
CA ILE A 4 15.77 0.06 6.11
C ILE A 4 14.66 1.01 6.52
N GLU A 5 14.34 1.04 7.81
CA GLU A 5 13.46 2.04 8.40
C GLU A 5 14.23 3.36 8.52
N LYS A 6 14.27 4.15 7.43
CA LYS A 6 14.58 5.58 7.56
C LYS A 6 13.41 6.23 8.29
N VAL A 7 13.39 6.13 9.62
CA VAL A 7 12.39 6.78 10.46
C VAL A 7 12.58 8.30 10.35
N GLN A 8 11.88 8.93 9.41
CA GLN A 8 11.69 10.37 9.44
C GLN A 8 10.76 10.67 10.62
N LYS A 9 11.31 11.28 11.66
CA LYS A 9 10.66 11.55 12.97
C LYS A 9 9.32 12.32 12.87
N ASN A 10 8.97 12.86 11.69
CA ASN A 10 7.81 13.74 11.46
C ASN A 10 6.82 13.22 10.39
N ASP A 11 6.82 11.92 10.09
CA ASP A 11 5.82 11.37 9.17
C ASP A 11 4.41 11.43 9.80
N LYS A 12 3.45 11.97 9.04
CA LYS A 12 2.04 12.09 9.44
C LYS A 12 1.16 11.05 8.74
N PHE A 13 1.57 10.60 7.56
CA PHE A 13 0.86 9.64 6.73
C PHE A 13 1.79 8.50 6.37
N TYR A 14 1.23 7.32 6.20
CA TYR A 14 1.92 6.13 5.75
C TYR A 14 1.18 5.55 4.56
N ILE A 15 1.93 5.11 3.56
CA ILE A 15 1.41 4.25 2.50
C ILE A 15 1.67 2.83 2.97
N VAL A 16 0.63 2.03 3.11
CA VAL A 16 0.68 0.66 3.62
C VAL A 16 0.19 -0.31 2.57
N LEU A 17 0.85 -1.46 2.46
CA LEU A 17 0.39 -2.59 1.67
C LEU A 17 -0.43 -3.50 2.59
N LEU A 18 -1.71 -3.60 2.30
CA LEU A 18 -2.63 -4.58 2.88
C LEU A 18 -2.81 -5.73 1.88
N LYS A 19 -3.41 -6.82 2.33
CA LYS A 19 -3.75 -7.97 1.47
C LYS A 19 -4.56 -7.57 0.22
N ASP A 20 -5.45 -6.59 0.38
CA ASP A 20 -6.37 -6.14 -0.67
C ASP A 20 -5.83 -4.97 -1.51
N GLY A 21 -4.63 -4.47 -1.20
CA GLY A 21 -3.97 -3.44 -1.99
C GLY A 21 -3.21 -2.39 -1.20
N LEU A 22 -2.72 -1.40 -1.94
CA LEU A 22 -1.93 -0.30 -1.41
C LEU A 22 -2.83 0.86 -1.00
N VAL A 23 -2.72 1.34 0.24
CA VAL A 23 -3.56 2.43 0.75
C VAL A 23 -2.77 3.44 1.57
N THR A 24 -3.24 4.68 1.61
CA THR A 24 -2.72 5.71 2.52
C THR A 24 -3.50 5.71 3.84
N VAL A 25 -2.80 5.70 4.97
CA VAL A 25 -3.37 5.83 6.32
C VAL A 25 -2.65 6.92 7.14
N PRO A 26 -3.34 7.62 8.06
CA PRO A 26 -2.71 8.46 9.06
C PRO A 26 -1.84 7.66 10.03
N LYS A 27 -0.78 8.27 10.56
CA LYS A 27 0.11 7.64 11.54
C LYS A 27 -0.63 7.08 12.76
N GLN A 28 -1.67 7.77 13.23
CA GLN A 28 -2.39 7.37 14.43
C GLN A 28 -3.33 6.17 14.23
N TRP A 29 -3.57 5.76 12.98
CA TRP A 29 -4.31 4.52 12.70
C TRP A 29 -3.40 3.29 12.83
N LEU A 30 -2.08 3.49 12.90
CA LEU A 30 -1.10 2.43 13.02
C LEU A 30 -0.93 2.00 14.49
N ILE A 31 -0.94 0.70 14.72
CA ILE A 31 -0.77 0.08 16.04
C ILE A 31 0.27 -1.03 16.01
N ASP A 32 0.65 -1.54 17.19
CA ASP A 32 1.62 -2.61 17.42
C ASP A 32 2.91 -2.43 16.61
N ASP A 33 3.66 -1.36 16.91
CA ASP A 33 4.87 -0.97 16.16
C ASP A 33 4.65 -0.82 14.66
N LYS A 34 3.43 -0.34 14.31
CA LYS A 34 2.96 -0.09 12.95
C LYS A 34 2.88 -1.36 12.10
N LYS A 35 2.70 -2.52 12.72
CA LYS A 35 2.45 -3.80 12.03
C LYS A 35 0.99 -3.95 11.60
N TYR A 36 0.09 -3.18 12.20
CA TYR A 36 -1.32 -3.17 11.83
C TYR A 36 -1.84 -1.75 11.66
N THR A 37 -2.93 -1.62 10.92
CA THR A 37 -3.72 -0.40 10.82
C THR A 37 -5.18 -0.69 11.11
N TYR A 38 -5.87 0.28 11.69
CA TYR A 38 -7.33 0.30 11.61
C TYR A 38 -7.80 0.77 10.23
N TRP A 39 -8.91 0.23 9.77
CA TRP A 39 -9.49 0.54 8.47
C TRP A 39 -11.02 0.49 8.52
N LEU A 40 -11.67 1.41 7.81
CA LEU A 40 -13.12 1.43 7.67
C LEU A 40 -13.53 0.83 6.32
N SER A 41 -14.15 -0.34 6.39
CA SER A 41 -14.81 -1.03 5.28
C SER A 41 -16.10 -0.30 4.85
N ASP A 42 -16.91 0.17 5.80
CA ASP A 42 -18.31 0.58 5.55
C ASP A 42 -18.53 2.07 5.20
N VAL A 43 -17.50 2.76 4.72
CA VAL A 43 -17.60 4.17 4.30
C VAL A 43 -17.28 4.34 2.83
N ASN A 44 -17.92 5.32 2.19
CA ASN A 44 -17.60 5.63 0.80
C ASN A 44 -16.20 6.25 0.67
N THR A 45 -15.65 6.20 -0.54
CA THR A 45 -14.27 6.67 -0.83
C THR A 45 -14.05 8.14 -0.44
N ALA A 46 -15.02 9.03 -0.68
CA ALA A 46 -14.88 10.45 -0.38
C ALA A 46 -14.83 10.71 1.14
N GLN A 47 -15.70 10.05 1.91
CA GLN A 47 -15.69 10.08 3.37
C GLN A 47 -14.36 9.56 3.91
N ARG A 48 -13.90 8.40 3.41
CA ARG A 48 -12.62 7.81 3.81
C ARG A 48 -11.46 8.78 3.56
N MET A 49 -11.41 9.40 2.38
CA MET A 49 -10.38 10.39 2.04
C MET A 49 -10.41 11.60 2.96
N ASN A 50 -11.59 12.07 3.36
CA ASN A 50 -11.72 13.17 4.31
C ASN A 50 -11.19 12.78 5.70
N LEU A 51 -11.56 11.61 6.22
CA LEU A 51 -11.08 11.09 7.51
C LEU A 51 -9.56 10.90 7.53
N ILE A 52 -9.00 10.36 6.44
CA ILE A 52 -7.55 10.23 6.30
C ILE A 52 -6.91 11.63 6.31
N LYS A 53 -7.39 12.54 5.47
CA LYS A 53 -6.81 13.88 5.32
C LYS A 53 -6.87 14.70 6.62
N SER A 54 -7.94 14.54 7.41
CA SER A 54 -8.11 15.21 8.71
C SER A 54 -7.35 14.52 9.83
N CYS A 55 -6.76 13.34 9.61
CA CYS A 55 -6.26 12.47 10.67
C CYS A 55 -7.35 12.30 11.75
N ALA A 56 -8.50 11.75 11.37
CA ALA A 56 -9.57 11.46 12.32
C ALA A 56 -9.10 10.42 13.35
N GLU A 57 -9.51 10.57 14.62
CA GLU A 57 -9.22 9.59 15.66
C GLU A 57 -9.78 8.21 15.30
N VAL A 58 -9.11 7.19 15.80
CA VAL A 58 -9.52 5.80 15.57
C VAL A 58 -10.76 5.49 16.41
N ASN A 59 -11.77 4.89 15.79
CA ASN A 59 -12.86 4.23 16.52
C ASN A 59 -12.49 2.73 16.72
N LEU A 60 -12.70 2.21 17.93
CA LEU A 60 -12.45 0.82 18.29
C LEU A 60 -13.33 -0.19 17.53
N GLU A 61 -14.41 0.28 16.90
CA GLU A 61 -15.25 -0.53 16.01
C GLU A 61 -14.62 -0.77 14.63
N TRP A 62 -13.53 -0.07 14.28
CA TRP A 62 -12.86 -0.28 13.01
C TRP A 62 -12.12 -1.61 13.00
N GLU A 63 -12.12 -2.25 11.84
CA GLU A 63 -11.42 -3.50 11.66
C GLU A 63 -9.90 -3.29 11.61
N LYS A 64 -9.17 -4.28 12.12
CA LYS A 64 -7.72 -4.31 12.15
C LYS A 64 -7.19 -5.11 10.97
N TYR A 65 -6.27 -4.51 10.22
CA TYR A 65 -5.61 -5.13 9.07
C TYR A 65 -4.11 -5.22 9.30
N GLU A 66 -3.52 -6.35 8.92
CA GLU A 66 -2.06 -6.56 8.93
C GLU A 66 -1.40 -5.82 7.78
N ILE A 67 -0.23 -5.24 8.05
CA ILE A 67 0.56 -4.46 7.11
C ILE A 67 1.77 -5.27 6.67
N GLU A 68 1.88 -5.53 5.37
CA GLU A 68 3.04 -6.23 4.79
C GLU A 68 4.23 -5.29 4.58
N CYS A 69 3.96 -4.03 4.20
CA CYS A 69 4.98 -3.03 3.94
C CYS A 69 4.44 -1.63 4.23
N ARG A 70 5.32 -0.70 4.64
CA ARG A 70 4.94 0.69 4.92
C ARG A 70 6.01 1.69 4.50
N TYR A 71 5.55 2.86 4.06
CA TYR A 71 6.42 4.00 3.75
C TYR A 71 5.83 5.30 4.30
N GLY A 72 6.60 6.02 5.13
CA GLY A 72 6.16 7.25 5.78
C GLY A 72 6.33 8.52 4.95
N THR A 73 5.45 9.50 5.15
CA THR A 73 5.52 10.82 4.51
C THR A 73 4.84 11.91 5.35
N LYS A 74 5.23 13.16 5.11
CA LYS A 74 4.79 14.33 5.88
C LYS A 74 3.40 14.85 5.50
N THR A 75 3.00 14.75 4.23
CA THR A 75 1.75 15.36 3.74
C THR A 75 0.88 14.36 2.99
N TYR A 76 -0.44 14.51 3.11
CA TYR A 76 -1.42 13.68 2.43
C TYR A 76 -1.23 13.68 0.91
N LYS A 77 -0.99 14.87 0.32
CA LYS A 77 -0.73 15.01 -1.12
C LYS A 77 0.45 14.13 -1.58
N ARG A 78 1.58 14.19 -0.87
CA ARG A 78 2.75 13.36 -1.17
C ARG A 78 2.48 11.87 -0.96
N ALA A 79 1.66 11.51 0.03
CA ALA A 79 1.25 10.12 0.23
C ALA A 79 0.50 9.59 -0.98
N ARG A 80 -0.51 10.32 -1.45
CA ARG A 80 -1.30 9.97 -2.64
C ARG A 80 -0.49 9.93 -3.93
N GLU A 81 0.43 10.86 -4.12
CA GLU A 81 1.34 10.85 -5.28
C GLU A 81 2.21 9.58 -5.30
N LYS A 82 2.75 9.20 -4.14
CA LYS A 82 3.56 7.98 -4.00
C LYS A 82 2.74 6.70 -4.11
N GLU A 83 1.55 6.66 -3.52
CA GLU A 83 0.60 5.54 -3.65
C GLU A 83 0.28 5.28 -5.13
N LYS A 84 -0.16 6.30 -5.87
CA LYS A 84 -0.45 6.20 -7.30
C LYS A 84 0.76 5.79 -8.14
N LEU A 85 1.95 6.27 -7.78
CA LEU A 85 3.18 5.88 -8.46
C LEU A 85 3.51 4.41 -8.22
N ALA A 86 3.36 3.93 -6.99
CA ALA A 86 3.59 2.54 -6.63
C ALA A 86 2.57 1.59 -7.30
N GLU A 87 1.29 1.97 -7.36
CA GLU A 87 0.27 1.24 -8.13
C GLU A 87 0.68 1.09 -9.60
N LYS A 88 1.04 2.20 -10.27
CA LYS A 88 1.49 2.19 -11.67
C LYS A 88 2.71 1.28 -11.89
N ILE A 89 3.68 1.33 -10.99
CA ILE A 89 4.89 0.48 -11.08
C ILE A 89 4.51 -1.00 -10.90
N SER A 90 3.60 -1.31 -9.96
CA SER A 90 3.10 -2.67 -9.75
C SER A 90 2.42 -3.23 -10.99
N ASP A 91 1.57 -2.44 -11.65
CA ASP A 91 0.89 -2.82 -12.89
C ASP A 91 1.88 -3.10 -14.01
N ILE A 92 2.87 -2.20 -14.20
CA ILE A 92 3.93 -2.38 -15.20
C ILE A 92 4.71 -3.67 -14.95
N ASN A 93 5.11 -3.91 -13.70
CA ASN A 93 5.86 -5.11 -13.34
C ASN A 93 5.04 -6.38 -13.58
N THR A 94 3.74 -6.34 -13.30
CA THR A 94 2.81 -7.45 -13.56
C THR A 94 2.74 -7.75 -15.05
N ILE A 95 2.57 -6.73 -15.90
CA ILE A 95 2.56 -6.88 -17.37
C ILE A 95 3.88 -7.48 -17.88
N LEU A 96 5.02 -6.98 -17.38
CA LEU A 96 6.34 -7.48 -17.77
C LEU A 96 6.53 -8.96 -17.38
N GLN A 97 6.07 -9.37 -16.21
CA GLN A 97 6.12 -10.77 -15.78
C GLN A 97 5.23 -11.67 -16.65
N MET A 98 4.04 -11.20 -17.02
CA MET A 98 3.16 -11.93 -17.95
C MET A 98 3.83 -12.13 -19.32
N LYS A 99 4.44 -11.07 -19.88
CA LYS A 99 5.19 -11.15 -21.14
C LYS A 99 6.36 -12.14 -21.07
N LYS A 100 7.12 -12.14 -19.97
CA LYS A 100 8.20 -13.13 -19.76
C LYS A 100 7.65 -14.56 -19.73
N LYS A 101 6.54 -14.82 -19.05
CA LYS A 101 5.92 -16.16 -18.99
C LYS A 101 5.44 -16.65 -20.36
N ILE A 102 4.88 -15.77 -21.19
CA ILE A 102 4.45 -16.10 -22.57
C ILE A 102 5.66 -16.50 -23.42
N ASN A 103 6.69 -15.67 -23.42
CA ASN A 103 7.89 -15.88 -24.24
C ASN A 103 8.64 -17.16 -23.82
N VAL A 104 8.63 -17.50 -22.53
CA VAL A 104 9.15 -18.78 -22.03
C VAL A 104 8.34 -19.97 -22.56
N LYS A 105 7.00 -19.91 -22.54
CA LYS A 105 6.14 -20.99 -23.07
C LYS A 105 6.32 -21.20 -24.58
N GLU A 106 6.45 -20.13 -25.37
CA GLU A 106 6.72 -20.22 -26.81
C GLU A 106 8.07 -20.92 -27.08
N ASN A 107 9.12 -20.57 -26.34
CA ASN A 107 10.43 -21.22 -26.48
C ASN A 107 10.42 -22.71 -26.09
N TYR A 108 9.61 -23.13 -25.12
CA TYR A 108 9.43 -24.55 -24.79
C TYR A 108 8.64 -25.32 -25.85
N ALA A 109 7.70 -24.68 -26.54
CA ALA A 109 6.94 -25.31 -27.63
C ALA A 109 7.82 -25.54 -28.87
N VAL A 110 8.70 -24.58 -29.19
CA VAL A 110 9.64 -24.70 -30.33
C VAL A 110 10.72 -25.77 -30.10
N ARG A 111 11.14 -26.02 -28.85
CA ARG A 111 12.16 -27.02 -28.51
C ARG A 111 11.65 -28.48 -28.42
N LYS A 112 10.35 -28.71 -28.58
CA LYS A 112 9.72 -30.04 -28.54
C LYS A 112 9.28 -30.58 -29.91
N LEU A 113 9.57 -29.84 -30.98
CA LEU A 113 9.44 -30.28 -32.37
C LEU A 113 10.82 -30.68 -32.90
#